data_AF-A0A364NTU0-F1
#
_entry.id   AF-A0A364NTU0-F1
#
_cell.length_a   1.000
_cell.length_b   1.000
_cell.length_c   1.000
_cell.angle_alpha   90.00
_cell.angle_beta   90.00
_cell.angle_gamma   90.00
#
_symmetry.space_group_name_H-M   'P 1'
#
loop_
_entity.id
_entity.type
_entity.pdbx_description
1 polymer ?
#
loop_
_entity_poly.entity_id
_entity_poly.type
_entity_poly.pdbx_seq_one_letter_code
_entity_poly.pdbx_strand_id
1 'polypeptide(L)'
;TILAVVSGLTLAGASAISHDLYASVIMHGHATEGKEVTVSKISSIGLGVIAVLLGLLFEKQNVAFIVALTFSVAASANFPVLVLSMFWGGLTTRGAVIGGTIGLLMSVIMVVLSKAVWVQSFGFQSAIFPFAYPALFSVPAAFFGSWLFSILDNSPRAAEERASFEAQAIRSETGLGAEGAASH
;
A
#
# COMPACT_ATOMS: atom_id res chain seq x y z
N THR A 1 21.77 -2.40 -15.09
CA THR A 1 21.18 -2.40 -13.72
C THR A 1 19.80 -1.78 -13.68
N ILE A 2 19.55 -0.60 -14.27
CA ILE A 2 18.22 0.05 -14.30
C ILE A 2 17.12 -0.86 -14.88
N LEU A 3 17.40 -1.54 -16.00
CA LEU A 3 16.44 -2.46 -16.62
C LEU A 3 16.01 -3.61 -15.70
N ALA A 4 16.92 -4.13 -14.86
CA ALA A 4 16.59 -5.20 -13.93
C ALA A 4 15.62 -4.72 -12.83
N VAL A 5 15.87 -3.52 -12.29
CA VAL A 5 15.01 -2.91 -11.26
C VAL A 5 13.63 -2.56 -11.84
N VAL A 6 13.59 -1.98 -13.04
CA VAL A 6 12.33 -1.62 -13.71
C VAL A 6 11.51 -2.87 -14.03
N SER A 7 12.13 -3.92 -14.56
CA SER A 7 11.45 -5.20 -14.81
C SER A 7 10.93 -5.82 -13.52
N GLY A 8 11.71 -5.78 -12.43
CA GLY A 8 11.28 -6.28 -11.12
C GLY A 8 10.06 -5.53 -10.57
N LEU A 9 10.10 -4.19 -10.58
CA LEU A 9 8.97 -3.36 -10.12
C LEU A 9 7.72 -3.52 -11.00
N THR A 10 7.91 -3.65 -12.32
CA THR A 10 6.79 -3.86 -13.26
C THR A 10 6.13 -5.21 -13.03
N LEU A 11 6.93 -6.27 -12.86
CA LEU A 11 6.42 -7.61 -12.58
C LEU A 11 5.69 -7.65 -11.24
N ALA A 12 6.25 -7.02 -10.20
CA ALA A 12 5.60 -6.92 -8.89
C ALA A 12 4.25 -6.18 -9.00
N GLY A 13 4.20 -5.04 -9.70
CA GLY A 13 2.97 -4.28 -9.92
C GLY A 13 1.93 -5.06 -10.73
N ALA A 14 2.35 -5.73 -11.81
CA ALA A 14 1.47 -6.57 -12.61
C ALA A 14 0.93 -7.77 -11.83
N SER A 15 1.75 -8.37 -10.97
CA SER A 15 1.34 -9.46 -10.08
C SER A 15 0.33 -8.97 -9.05
N ALA A 16 0.55 -7.81 -8.43
CA ALA A 16 -0.42 -7.22 -7.50
C ALA A 16 -1.77 -6.94 -8.17
N ILE A 17 -1.77 -6.42 -9.40
CA ILE A 17 -3.02 -6.19 -10.16
C ILE A 17 -3.70 -7.54 -10.48
N SER A 18 -2.94 -8.54 -10.89
CA SER A 18 -3.51 -9.85 -11.23
C SER A 18 -4.09 -10.58 -10.01
N HIS A 19 -3.38 -10.56 -8.89
CA HIS A 19 -3.75 -11.33 -7.71
C HIS A 19 -4.75 -10.56 -6.81
N ASP A 20 -4.49 -9.29 -6.53
CA ASP A 20 -5.31 -8.52 -5.60
C ASP A 20 -6.55 -7.97 -6.29
N LEU A 21 -6.42 -7.40 -7.50
CA LEU A 21 -7.57 -6.81 -8.19
C LEU A 21 -8.35 -7.86 -9.01
N TYR A 22 -7.67 -8.68 -9.80
CA TYR A 22 -8.38 -9.64 -10.67
C TYR A 22 -8.80 -10.91 -9.93
N ALA A 23 -7.88 -11.64 -9.30
CA ALA A 23 -8.21 -12.91 -8.64
C ALA A 23 -9.06 -12.70 -7.38
N SER A 24 -8.67 -11.77 -6.50
CA SER A 24 -9.34 -11.57 -5.21
C SER A 24 -10.61 -10.71 -5.30
N VAL A 25 -10.58 -9.57 -6.01
CA VAL A 25 -11.73 -8.64 -6.07
C VAL A 25 -12.72 -8.96 -7.20
N ILE A 26 -12.26 -9.23 -8.42
CA ILE A 26 -13.16 -9.47 -9.56
C ILE A 26 -13.66 -10.92 -9.57
N MET A 27 -12.74 -11.89 -9.49
CA MET A 27 -13.03 -13.32 -9.61
C MET A 27 -13.35 -14.00 -8.26
N HIS A 28 -13.26 -13.28 -7.13
CA HIS A 28 -13.57 -13.80 -5.80
C HIS A 28 -12.89 -15.16 -5.47
N GLY A 29 -11.65 -15.36 -5.94
CA GLY A 29 -10.89 -16.59 -5.73
C GLY A 29 -11.15 -17.72 -6.72
N HIS A 30 -11.97 -17.49 -7.76
CA HIS A 30 -12.27 -18.50 -8.81
C HIS A 30 -11.45 -18.30 -10.11
N ALA A 31 -10.34 -17.57 -10.05
CA ALA A 31 -9.49 -17.37 -11.22
C ALA A 31 -8.74 -18.67 -11.59
N THR A 32 -8.74 -19.04 -12.87
CA THR A 32 -7.91 -20.13 -13.38
C THR A 32 -6.49 -19.61 -13.61
N GLU A 33 -5.44 -20.36 -13.23
CA GLU A 33 -4.03 -19.97 -13.38
C GLU A 33 -3.68 -19.45 -14.79
N GLY A 34 -4.16 -20.13 -15.84
CA GLY A 34 -3.91 -19.70 -17.22
C GLY A 34 -4.52 -18.34 -17.59
N LYS A 35 -5.63 -17.95 -16.95
CA LYS A 35 -6.23 -16.62 -17.10
C LYS A 35 -5.47 -15.58 -16.28
N GLU A 36 -5.02 -15.94 -15.09
CA GLU A 36 -4.22 -15.06 -14.23
C GLU A 36 -2.89 -14.66 -14.88
N VAL A 37 -2.18 -15.62 -15.50
CA VAL A 37 -0.95 -15.33 -16.26
C VAL A 37 -1.22 -14.38 -17.42
N THR A 38 -2.35 -14.57 -18.13
CA THR A 38 -2.75 -13.68 -19.23
C THR A 38 -3.04 -12.27 -18.73
N VAL A 39 -3.77 -12.13 -17.62
CA VAL A 39 -4.10 -10.84 -17.01
C VAL A 39 -2.84 -10.14 -16.51
N SER A 40 -1.91 -10.84 -15.87
CA SER A 40 -0.61 -10.30 -15.45
C SER A 40 0.20 -9.75 -16.64
N LYS A 41 0.23 -10.46 -17.78
CA LYS A 41 0.89 -9.99 -19.00
C LYS A 41 0.25 -8.72 -19.57
N ILE A 42 -1.09 -8.67 -19.65
CA ILE A 42 -1.82 -7.49 -20.14
C ILE A 42 -1.62 -6.31 -19.19
N SER A 43 -1.68 -6.55 -17.88
CA SER A 43 -1.41 -5.54 -16.84
C SER A 43 0.00 -4.97 -16.95
N SER A 44 1.02 -5.80 -17.25
CA SER A 44 2.39 -5.35 -17.46
C SER A 44 2.51 -4.36 -18.63
N ILE A 45 1.84 -4.66 -19.75
CA ILE A 45 1.82 -3.78 -20.92
C ILE A 45 1.09 -2.48 -20.60
N GLY A 46 -0.09 -2.57 -19.97
CA GLY A 46 -0.87 -1.39 -19.57
C GLY A 46 -0.11 -0.49 -18.60
N LEU A 47 0.55 -1.08 -17.59
CA LEU A 47 1.38 -0.36 -16.62
C LEU A 47 2.57 0.32 -17.31
N GLY A 48 3.20 -0.35 -18.29
CA GLY A 48 4.27 0.22 -19.10
C GLY A 48 3.83 1.43 -19.92
N VAL A 49 2.68 1.35 -20.60
CA VAL A 49 2.12 2.48 -21.37
C VAL A 49 1.82 3.66 -20.44
N ILE A 50 1.18 3.42 -19.30
CA ILE A 50 0.87 4.47 -18.31
C ILE A 50 2.16 5.09 -17.76
N ALA A 51 3.18 4.27 -17.44
CA ALA A 51 4.46 4.74 -16.93
C ALA A 51 5.17 5.66 -17.94
N VAL A 52 5.16 5.32 -19.24
CA VAL A 52 5.73 6.17 -20.30
C VAL A 52 4.97 7.50 -20.40
N LEU A 53 3.63 7.46 -20.40
CA LEU A 53 2.82 8.68 -20.47
C LEU A 53 3.05 9.61 -19.27
N LEU A 54 3.08 9.06 -18.05
CA LEU A 54 3.39 9.83 -16.84
C LEU A 54 4.82 10.36 -16.87
N GLY A 55 5.79 9.58 -17.35
CA GLY A 55 7.17 10.03 -17.52
C GLY A 55 7.29 11.25 -18.42
N LEU A 56 6.55 11.28 -19.54
CA LEU A 56 6.51 12.43 -20.45
C LEU A 56 5.83 13.66 -19.81
N LEU A 57 4.75 13.46 -19.06
CA LEU A 57 4.03 14.55 -18.37
C LEU A 57 4.87 15.20 -17.26
N PHE A 58 5.65 14.42 -16.53
CA PHE A 58 6.44 14.88 -15.37
C PHE A 58 7.95 15.04 -15.68
N GLU A 59 8.36 15.08 -16.95
CA GLU A 59 9.77 15.16 -17.37
C GLU A 59 10.52 16.35 -16.74
N LYS A 60 9.84 17.48 -16.54
CA LYS A 60 10.43 18.72 -16.01
C LYS A 60 10.53 18.76 -14.49
N GLN A 61 10.05 17.73 -13.80
CA GLN A 61 10.01 17.67 -12.34
C GLN A 61 11.22 16.93 -11.79
N ASN A 62 11.59 17.23 -10.56
CA ASN A 62 12.65 16.47 -9.89
C ASN A 62 12.15 15.05 -9.58
N VAL A 63 12.65 14.06 -10.32
CA VAL A 63 12.26 12.65 -10.17
C VAL A 63 12.48 12.14 -8.74
N ALA A 64 13.57 12.54 -8.09
CA ALA A 64 13.85 12.13 -6.71
C ALA A 64 12.78 12.66 -5.74
N PHE A 65 12.25 13.85 -6.00
CA PHE A 65 11.19 14.43 -5.19
C PHE A 65 9.85 13.71 -5.39
N ILE A 66 9.44 13.41 -6.63
CA ILE A 66 8.20 12.65 -6.90
C ILE A 66 8.27 11.26 -6.26
N VAL A 67 9.40 10.57 -6.43
CA VAL A 67 9.62 9.25 -5.84
C VAL A 67 9.53 9.31 -4.31
N ALA A 68 10.11 10.34 -3.67
CA ALA A 68 10.00 10.53 -2.23
C ALA A 68 8.54 10.72 -1.77
N LEU A 69 7.72 11.48 -2.50
CA LEU A 69 6.30 11.63 -2.20
C LEU A 69 5.53 10.31 -2.36
N THR A 70 5.77 9.55 -3.42
CA THR A 70 5.13 8.25 -3.64
C THR A 70 5.47 7.27 -2.53
N PHE A 71 6.74 7.17 -2.13
CA PHE A 71 7.14 6.34 -0.98
C PHE A 71 6.55 6.84 0.33
N SER A 72 6.46 8.16 0.54
CA SER A 72 5.80 8.75 1.71
C SER A 72 4.33 8.33 1.82
N VAL A 73 3.60 8.33 0.71
CA VAL A 73 2.19 7.87 0.64
C VAL A 73 2.09 6.37 0.92
N ALA A 74 2.92 5.56 0.25
CA ALA A 74 2.94 4.11 0.43
C ALA A 74 3.29 3.70 1.87
N ALA A 75 4.28 4.35 2.47
CA ALA A 75 4.67 4.13 3.87
C ALA A 75 3.53 4.48 4.82
N SER A 76 2.76 5.54 4.55
CA SER A 76 1.67 5.99 5.43
C SER A 76 0.53 4.98 5.55
N ALA A 77 0.24 4.23 4.49
CA ALA A 77 -0.82 3.22 4.52
C ALA A 77 -0.31 1.86 5.04
N ASN A 78 0.88 1.44 4.59
CA ASN A 78 1.35 0.06 4.80
C ASN A 78 2.16 -0.10 6.09
N PHE A 79 3.05 0.83 6.41
CA PHE A 79 3.97 0.67 7.54
C PHE A 79 3.23 0.55 8.89
N PRO A 80 2.24 1.41 9.23
CA PRO A 80 1.51 1.30 10.49
C PRO A 80 0.78 -0.04 10.65
N VAL A 81 0.13 -0.51 9.58
CA VAL A 81 -0.63 -1.76 9.60
C VAL A 81 0.31 -2.95 9.77
N LEU A 82 1.44 -2.97 9.05
CA LEU A 82 2.45 -4.04 9.16
C LEU A 82 3.12 -4.07 10.54
N VAL A 83 3.47 -2.92 11.11
CA VAL A 83 4.08 -2.86 12.43
C VAL A 83 3.09 -3.32 13.50
N LEU A 84 1.84 -2.86 13.44
CA LEU A 84 0.83 -3.30 14.41
C LEU A 84 0.51 -4.78 14.24
N SER A 85 0.50 -5.33 13.03
CA SER A 85 0.19 -6.76 12.82
C SER A 85 1.29 -7.68 13.32
N MET A 86 2.55 -7.24 13.33
CA MET A 86 3.68 -8.02 13.85
C MET A 86 3.85 -7.88 15.37
N PHE A 87 3.69 -6.66 15.91
CA PHE A 87 4.09 -6.35 17.28
C PHE A 87 2.92 -6.12 18.25
N TRP A 88 1.68 -6.05 17.77
CA TRP A 88 0.51 -5.76 18.61
C TRP A 88 -0.67 -6.68 18.33
N GLY A 89 -0.95 -7.58 19.27
CA GLY A 89 -2.07 -8.53 19.16
C GLY A 89 -3.47 -7.94 19.27
N GLY A 90 -3.59 -6.61 19.43
CA GLY A 90 -4.88 -5.92 19.45
C GLY A 90 -5.38 -5.48 18.08
N LEU A 91 -4.58 -5.61 17.01
CA LEU A 91 -4.96 -5.16 15.67
C LEU A 91 -6.15 -5.96 15.14
N THR A 92 -7.16 -5.26 14.64
CA THR A 92 -8.34 -5.88 14.03
C THR A 92 -8.40 -5.59 12.53
N THR A 93 -9.09 -6.44 11.75
CA THR A 93 -9.27 -6.18 10.30
C THR A 93 -9.91 -4.81 10.05
N ARG A 94 -10.91 -4.42 10.86
CA ARG A 94 -11.56 -3.12 10.72
C ARG A 94 -10.62 -1.97 11.03
N GLY A 95 -9.85 -2.07 12.11
CA GLY A 95 -8.89 -1.04 12.46
C GLY A 95 -7.77 -0.92 11.44
N ALA A 96 -7.26 -2.04 10.91
CA ALA A 96 -6.28 -2.04 9.83
C ALA A 96 -6.80 -1.34 8.57
N VAL A 97 -8.02 -1.67 8.13
CA VAL A 97 -8.62 -1.07 6.93
C VAL A 97 -8.90 0.42 7.13
N ILE A 98 -9.54 0.81 8.24
CA ILE A 98 -9.89 2.22 8.50
C ILE A 98 -8.62 3.05 8.74
N GLY A 99 -7.69 2.57 9.56
CA GLY A 99 -6.45 3.26 9.86
C GLY A 99 -5.54 3.40 8.63
N GLY A 100 -5.41 2.34 7.82
CA GLY A 100 -4.71 2.40 6.53
C GLY A 100 -5.36 3.37 5.54
N THR A 101 -6.70 3.40 5.49
CA THR A 101 -7.45 4.33 4.64
C THR A 101 -7.29 5.79 5.10
N ILE A 102 -7.31 6.05 6.41
CA ILE A 102 -7.03 7.38 6.98
C ILE A 102 -5.62 7.82 6.61
N GLY A 103 -4.62 6.94 6.79
CA GLY A 103 -3.23 7.20 6.42
C GLY A 103 -3.07 7.53 4.94
N LEU A 104 -3.69 6.74 4.07
CA LEU A 104 -3.69 6.94 2.64
C LEU A 104 -4.33 8.27 2.26
N LEU A 105 -5.58 8.50 2.68
CA LEU A 105 -6.33 9.73 2.37
C LEU A 105 -5.59 10.96 2.86
N MET A 106 -5.10 10.94 4.10
CA MET A 106 -4.37 12.07 4.67
C MET A 106 -3.08 12.35 3.91
N SER A 107 -2.31 11.31 3.54
CA SER A 107 -1.08 11.49 2.76
C SER A 107 -1.38 12.02 1.35
N VAL A 108 -2.42 11.51 0.68
CA VAL A 108 -2.81 11.95 -0.67
C VAL A 108 -3.29 13.40 -0.64
N ILE A 109 -4.15 13.76 0.32
CA ILE A 109 -4.62 15.15 0.49
C ILE A 109 -3.42 16.07 0.72
N MET A 110 -2.49 15.71 1.60
CA MET A 110 -1.31 16.53 1.87
C MET A 110 -0.36 16.61 0.66
N VAL A 111 -0.19 15.53 -0.11
CA VAL A 111 0.59 15.55 -1.35
C VAL A 111 -0.04 16.47 -2.39
N VAL A 112 -1.37 16.38 -2.58
CA VAL A 112 -2.10 17.21 -3.55
C VAL A 112 -2.03 18.69 -3.15
N LEU A 113 -2.15 19.00 -1.85
CA LEU A 113 -2.05 20.37 -1.32
C LEU A 113 -0.60 20.87 -1.17
N SER A 114 0.40 20.02 -1.41
CA SER A 114 1.81 20.40 -1.35
C SER A 114 2.19 21.30 -2.52
N LYS A 115 3.24 22.12 -2.32
CA LYS A 115 3.79 22.99 -3.37
C LYS A 115 4.09 22.25 -4.68
N ALA A 116 4.50 20.98 -4.62
CA ALA A 116 4.92 20.25 -5.81
C ALA A 116 3.76 19.85 -6.73
N VAL A 117 2.60 19.51 -6.16
CA VAL A 117 1.43 19.17 -6.97
C VAL A 117 0.57 20.42 -7.18
N TRP A 118 0.24 21.13 -6.09
CA TRP A 118 -0.66 22.29 -6.12
C TRP A 118 -0.10 23.49 -6.90
N VAL A 119 1.18 23.82 -6.70
CA VAL A 119 1.78 25.01 -7.32
C VAL A 119 2.51 24.64 -8.61
N GLN A 120 3.32 23.57 -8.61
CA GLN A 120 4.14 23.24 -9.78
C GLN A 120 3.42 22.41 -10.86
N SER A 121 2.36 21.64 -10.52
CA SER A 121 1.56 20.92 -11.53
C SER A 121 0.26 21.64 -11.87
N PHE A 122 -0.46 22.17 -10.88
CA PHE A 122 -1.75 22.83 -11.11
C PHE A 122 -1.67 24.36 -11.31
N GLY A 123 -0.55 25.02 -10.96
CA GLY A 123 -0.34 26.45 -11.24
C GLY A 123 -1.00 27.43 -10.26
N PHE A 124 -1.43 26.98 -9.08
CA PHE A 124 -2.02 27.86 -8.05
C PHE A 124 -0.96 28.69 -7.30
N GLN A 125 -1.32 29.91 -6.85
CA GLN A 125 -0.34 30.90 -6.36
C GLN A 125 0.22 30.68 -4.95
N SER A 126 -0.47 29.93 -4.07
CA SER A 126 0.02 29.67 -2.70
C SER A 126 -0.22 28.22 -2.30
N ALA A 127 0.79 27.62 -1.66
CA ALA A 127 0.68 26.28 -1.10
C ALA A 127 -0.13 26.36 0.20
N ILE A 128 -1.27 25.67 0.24
CA ILE A 128 -2.09 25.55 1.46
C ILE A 128 -1.34 24.72 2.51
N PHE A 129 -0.47 23.79 2.07
CA PHE A 129 0.38 22.99 2.95
C PHE A 129 1.87 23.20 2.62
N PRO A 130 2.64 23.88 3.48
CA PRO A 130 4.04 24.24 3.22
C PRO A 130 5.04 23.12 3.56
N PHE A 131 4.61 22.00 4.15
CA PHE A 131 5.53 20.93 4.53
C PHE A 131 5.87 20.02 3.35
N ALA A 132 7.17 19.80 3.14
CA ALA A 132 7.69 18.96 2.07
C ALA A 132 7.43 17.45 2.29
N TYR A 133 7.14 17.03 3.53
CA TYR A 133 7.07 15.63 3.93
C TYR A 133 5.73 15.30 4.61
N PRO A 134 4.72 14.85 3.86
CA PRO A 134 3.40 14.53 4.39
C PRO A 134 3.42 13.34 5.37
N ALA A 135 4.37 12.40 5.20
CA ALA A 135 4.56 11.24 6.08
C ALA A 135 4.66 11.60 7.57
N LEU A 136 5.20 12.77 7.90
CA LEU A 136 5.37 13.20 9.29
C LEU A 136 4.04 13.27 10.05
N PHE A 137 2.94 13.56 9.34
CA PHE A 137 1.61 13.66 9.93
C PHE A 137 0.72 12.48 9.57
N SER A 138 0.81 11.96 8.33
CA SER A 138 -0.02 10.85 7.89
C SER A 138 0.35 9.52 8.55
N VAL A 139 1.63 9.25 8.83
CA VAL A 139 2.05 8.01 9.50
C VAL A 139 1.53 7.95 10.94
N PRO A 140 1.72 8.97 11.80
CA PRO A 140 1.12 8.96 13.13
C PRO A 140 -0.41 8.90 13.12
N ALA A 141 -1.05 9.60 12.18
CA ALA A 141 -2.51 9.56 12.04
C ALA A 141 -3.02 8.16 11.67
N ALA A 142 -2.29 7.46 10.79
CA ALA A 142 -2.59 6.08 10.42
C ALA A 142 -2.38 5.11 11.59
N PHE A 143 -1.30 5.26 12.37
CA PHE A 143 -1.09 4.49 13.61
C PHE A 143 -2.22 4.73 14.60
N PHE A 144 -2.56 6.00 14.86
CA PHE A 144 -3.59 6.37 15.81
C PHE A 144 -4.96 5.87 15.35
N GLY A 145 -5.31 6.01 14.08
CA GLY A 145 -6.54 5.46 13.51
C GLY A 145 -6.58 3.95 13.63
N SER A 146 -5.51 3.26 13.22
CA SER A 146 -5.44 1.79 13.30
C SER A 146 -5.60 1.28 14.73
N TRP A 147 -4.95 1.95 15.68
CA TRP A 147 -5.04 1.64 17.11
C TRP A 147 -6.43 1.92 17.69
N LEU A 148 -6.97 3.11 17.47
CA LEU A 148 -8.26 3.54 18.01
C LEU A 148 -9.41 2.65 17.54
N PHE A 149 -9.48 2.43 16.22
CA PHE A 149 -10.55 1.60 15.64
C PHE A 149 -10.37 0.12 15.98
N SER A 150 -9.14 -0.35 16.23
CA SER A 150 -8.91 -1.73 16.68
C SER A 150 -9.30 -1.97 18.13
N ILE A 151 -9.12 -0.98 19.01
CA ILE A 151 -9.61 -1.08 20.40
C ILE A 151 -11.13 -0.97 20.45
N LEU A 152 -11.72 -0.09 19.64
CA LEU A 152 -13.16 0.12 19.61
C LEU A 152 -13.92 -1.04 18.95
N ASP A 153 -13.26 -1.85 18.12
CA ASP A 153 -13.89 -3.01 17.51
C ASP A 153 -14.07 -4.16 18.53
N ASN A 154 -15.33 -4.37 18.89
CA ASN A 154 -15.80 -5.46 19.77
C ASN A 154 -16.48 -6.57 18.97
N SER A 155 -16.19 -6.69 17.67
CA SER A 155 -16.79 -7.70 16.81
C SER A 155 -16.32 -9.12 17.19
N PRO A 156 -17.11 -10.17 16.90
CA PRO A 156 -16.68 -11.57 17.09
C PRO A 156 -15.39 -11.90 16.32
N ARG A 157 -15.22 -11.32 15.13
CA ARG A 157 -13.99 -11.44 14.33
C ARG A 157 -12.78 -10.83 15.04
N ALA A 158 -12.93 -9.68 15.69
CA ALA A 158 -11.86 -9.08 16.47
C ALA A 158 -11.42 -9.97 17.65
N ALA A 159 -12.34 -10.72 18.26
CA ALA A 159 -12.00 -11.67 19.32
C ALA A 159 -11.21 -12.87 18.78
N GLU A 160 -11.60 -13.41 17.61
CA GLU A 160 -10.86 -14.48 16.93
C GLU A 160 -9.47 -14.02 16.49
N GLU A 161 -9.35 -12.83 15.92
CA GLU A 161 -8.08 -12.23 15.48
C GLU A 161 -7.11 -12.08 16.67
N ARG A 162 -7.59 -11.53 17.80
CA ARG A 162 -6.79 -11.40 19.03
C ARG A 162 -6.35 -12.76 19.59
N ALA A 163 -7.20 -13.77 19.53
CA ALA A 163 -6.87 -15.13 19.97
C ALA A 163 -5.83 -15.81 19.04
N SER A 164 -5.87 -15.50 17.74
CA SER A 164 -4.94 -16.07 16.76
C SER A 164 -3.52 -15.47 16.80
N PHE A 165 -3.36 -14.31 17.45
CA PHE A 165 -2.10 -13.58 17.46
C PHE A 165 -0.94 -14.36 18.08
N GLU A 166 -1.19 -15.14 19.15
CA GLU A 166 -0.13 -15.93 19.79
C GLU A 166 0.43 -17.00 18.85
N ALA A 167 -0.44 -17.70 18.11
CA ALA A 167 -0.03 -18.66 17.10
C ALA A 167 0.74 -17.97 15.95
N GLN A 168 0.31 -16.78 15.55
CA GLN A 168 1.01 -15.97 14.55
C GLN A 168 2.41 -15.54 15.03
N ALA A 169 2.54 -15.09 16.27
CA ALA A 169 3.81 -14.67 16.87
C ALA A 169 4.80 -15.84 17.01
N ILE A 170 4.32 -17.01 17.43
CA ILE A 170 5.14 -18.22 17.46
C ILE A 170 5.63 -18.56 16.05
N ARG A 171 4.74 -18.52 15.05
CA ARG A 171 5.10 -18.82 13.65
C ARG A 171 6.09 -17.82 13.06
N SER A 172 5.98 -16.53 13.39
CA SER A 172 6.91 -15.52 12.89
C SER A 172 8.31 -15.65 13.49
N GLU A 173 8.42 -15.98 14.78
CA GLU A 173 9.71 -16.09 15.48
C GLU A 173 10.40 -17.43 15.26
N THR A 174 9.64 -18.52 15.14
CA THR A 174 10.19 -19.89 15.04
C THR A 174 10.18 -20.46 13.64
N GLY A 175 9.40 -19.88 12.72
CA GLY A 175 9.16 -20.43 11.38
C GLY A 175 8.30 -21.70 11.36
N LEU A 176 7.81 -22.18 12.51
CA LEU A 176 7.00 -23.40 12.60
C LEU A 176 5.72 -23.28 11.75
N GLY A 177 5.58 -24.16 10.75
CA GLY A 177 4.44 -24.16 9.82
C GLY A 177 4.59 -23.23 8.61
N ALA A 178 5.72 -22.54 8.40
CA ALA A 178 6.00 -21.80 7.16
C ALA A 178 6.14 -22.72 5.91
N GLU A 179 6.25 -24.04 6.13
CA GLU A 179 6.48 -25.08 5.13
C GLU A 179 5.26 -25.36 4.22
N GLY A 180 4.06 -24.96 4.64
CA GLY A 180 2.80 -25.40 4.02
C GLY A 180 2.28 -24.63 2.79
N ALA A 181 3.03 -23.68 2.22
CA ALA A 181 2.56 -22.85 1.09
C ALA A 181 3.46 -22.95 -0.15
N ALA A 182 4.03 -24.13 -0.39
CA ALA A 182 4.72 -24.46 -1.64
C ALA A 182 4.03 -25.63 -2.34
N SER A 183 2.75 -25.49 -2.70
CA SER A 183 2.20 -26.28 -3.79
C SER A 183 2.36 -25.47 -5.07
N HIS A 184 3.41 -25.83 -5.82
CA HIS A 184 3.58 -25.51 -7.23
C HIS A 184 2.42 -26.03 -8.08
#